data_AF-A0A7W0VQC2-F1
#
_entry.id   AF-A0A7W0VQC2-F1
#
_cell.length_a   1.000
_cell.length_b   1.000
_cell.length_c   1.000
_cell.angle_alpha   90.00
_cell.angle_beta   90.00
_cell.angle_gamma   90.00
#
_symmetry.space_group_name_H-M   'P 1'
#
loop_
_entity.id
_entity.type
_entity.pdbx_description
1 polymer ?
#
loop_
_entity_poly.entity_id
_entity_poly.type
_entity_poly.pdbx_seq_one_letter_code
_entity_poly.pdbx_strand_id
1 'polypeptide(L)'
;MLGALTLVQAESGRSYREDEVPFAAEFARLAAIAVDNARLFEGQIEARARAEASEETFRTFIDNLPGLAWTALADGHIDFYNRGWYEYTGTTFEEMEGWGWEKVHDPELLPKVTARWKHSIETGEPFEMEFPLVGANKLPRWFLTRVNPLRDRTGKIVRWFGTNTDIDDIRSARALAEEMARQSHDTAREIGELRRQKERAEQRVAQLEAELATRG
;
A
#
# COMPACT_ATOMS: atom_id res chain seq x y z
N MET A 1 -16.59 -36.42 26.81
CA MET A 1 -16.02 -37.68 27.35
C MET A 1 -14.67 -37.89 26.69
N LEU A 2 -13.57 -37.85 27.46
CA LEU A 2 -12.19 -37.80 26.97
C LEU A 2 -11.57 -39.17 26.67
N GLY A 3 -12.27 -40.26 26.98
CA GLY A 3 -11.80 -41.64 26.85
C GLY A 3 -12.17 -42.44 28.10
N ALA A 4 -12.03 -43.76 28.04
CA ALA A 4 -12.23 -44.64 29.18
C ALA A 4 -10.90 -45.34 29.50
N LEU A 5 -10.50 -45.32 30.78
CA LEU A 5 -9.38 -46.13 31.25
C LEU A 5 -9.92 -47.51 31.61
N THR A 6 -9.65 -48.52 30.78
CA THR A 6 -10.09 -49.89 31.03
C THR A 6 -8.95 -50.69 31.63
N LEU A 7 -9.12 -51.13 32.87
CA LEU A 7 -8.21 -52.06 33.54
C LEU A 7 -8.69 -53.49 33.25
N VAL A 8 -7.86 -54.30 32.58
CA VAL A 8 -8.19 -55.70 32.24
C VAL A 8 -7.11 -56.60 32.82
N GLN A 9 -7.52 -57.71 33.42
CA GLN A 9 -6.64 -58.68 34.05
C GLN A 9 -6.78 -60.05 33.38
N ALA A 10 -5.65 -60.72 33.15
CA ALA A 10 -5.58 -62.11 32.69
C ALA A 10 -4.87 -62.93 33.77
N GLU A 11 -5.63 -63.49 34.72
CA GLU A 11 -5.27 -64.48 35.77
C GLU A 11 -3.98 -64.22 36.60
N SER A 12 -3.97 -64.09 37.93
CA SER A 12 -4.55 -64.96 38.95
C SER A 12 -4.66 -64.22 40.31
N GLY A 13 -5.76 -64.44 41.03
CA GLY A 13 -5.88 -64.29 42.49
C GLY A 13 -5.96 -62.88 43.11
N ARG A 14 -5.57 -61.80 42.43
CA ARG A 14 -5.66 -60.43 42.97
C ARG A 14 -6.92 -59.73 42.47
N SER A 15 -7.87 -59.43 43.37
CA SER A 15 -9.06 -58.62 43.09
C SER A 15 -8.78 -57.14 43.38
N TYR A 16 -9.15 -56.23 42.48
CA TYR A 16 -9.15 -54.80 42.79
C TYR A 16 -10.08 -54.55 43.96
N ARG A 17 -9.56 -54.00 45.05
CA ARG A 17 -10.34 -53.71 46.26
C ARG A 17 -10.91 -52.29 46.17
N GLU A 18 -11.99 -52.01 46.90
CA GLU A 18 -12.63 -50.67 46.89
C GLU A 18 -11.66 -49.54 47.28
N ASP A 19 -10.62 -49.84 48.06
CA ASP A 19 -9.55 -48.90 48.44
C ASP A 19 -8.57 -48.57 47.30
N GLU A 20 -8.52 -49.35 46.22
CA GLU A 20 -7.67 -49.10 45.05
C GLU A 20 -8.39 -48.24 43.97
N VAL A 21 -9.72 -48.12 44.04
CA VAL A 21 -10.54 -47.31 43.12
C VAL A 21 -10.21 -45.80 43.18
N PRO A 22 -10.02 -45.18 44.37
CA PRO A 22 -9.65 -43.76 44.46
C PRO A 22 -8.32 -43.45 43.76
N PHE A 23 -7.36 -44.37 43.83
CA PHE A 23 -6.06 -44.24 43.18
C PHE A 23 -6.20 -44.31 41.65
N ALA A 24 -6.95 -45.28 41.13
CA ALA A 24 -7.23 -45.37 39.69
C ALA A 24 -7.99 -44.14 39.17
N ALA A 25 -8.93 -43.61 39.94
CA ALA A 25 -9.66 -42.39 39.61
C ALA A 25 -8.74 -41.15 39.57
N GLU A 26 -7.78 -41.05 40.48
CA GLU A 26 -6.80 -39.96 40.49
C GLU A 26 -5.84 -40.05 39.30
N PHE A 27 -5.37 -41.24 38.96
CA PHE A 27 -4.59 -41.48 37.75
C PHE A 27 -5.36 -41.11 36.49
N ALA A 28 -6.63 -41.49 36.39
CA ALA A 28 -7.48 -41.13 35.26
C ALA A 28 -7.67 -39.60 35.15
N ARG A 29 -7.84 -38.89 36.27
CA ARG A 29 -7.91 -37.42 36.31
C ARG A 29 -6.61 -36.77 35.82
N LEU A 30 -5.47 -37.21 36.34
CA LEU A 30 -4.16 -36.70 35.93
C LEU A 30 -3.88 -36.97 34.44
N ALA A 31 -4.21 -38.17 33.96
CA ALA A 31 -4.08 -38.52 32.55
C ALA A 31 -4.99 -37.66 31.65
N ALA A 32 -6.23 -37.40 32.06
CA ALA A 32 -7.15 -36.53 31.32
C ALA A 32 -6.61 -35.10 31.22
N ILE A 33 -6.11 -34.53 32.32
CA ILE A 33 -5.49 -33.19 32.33
C ILE A 33 -4.25 -33.16 31.44
N ALA A 34 -3.40 -34.18 31.50
CA ALA A 34 -2.21 -34.26 30.66
C ALA A 34 -2.55 -34.31 29.17
N VAL A 35 -3.60 -35.07 28.80
CA VAL A 35 -4.10 -35.13 27.41
C VAL A 35 -4.70 -33.80 26.96
N ASP A 36 -5.51 -33.16 27.81
CA ASP A 36 -6.08 -31.84 27.50
C ASP A 36 -4.99 -30.77 27.34
N ASN A 37 -4.00 -30.76 28.23
CA ASN A 37 -2.85 -29.89 28.14
C ASN A 37 -2.07 -30.13 26.84
N ALA A 38 -1.78 -31.39 26.49
CA ALA A 38 -1.08 -31.72 25.25
C ALA A 38 -1.82 -31.20 24.01
N ARG A 39 -3.14 -31.39 23.95
CA ARG A 39 -3.97 -30.88 22.84
C ARG A 39 -4.00 -29.36 22.77
N LEU A 40 -4.06 -28.68 23.93
CA LEU A 40 -4.00 -27.22 23.98
C LEU A 40 -2.66 -26.71 23.46
N PHE A 41 -1.55 -27.35 23.86
CA PHE A 41 -0.22 -26.99 23.36
C PHE A 41 -0.09 -27.24 21.86
N GLU A 42 -0.53 -28.39 21.35
CA GLU A 42 -0.57 -28.68 19.91
C GLU A 42 -1.37 -27.62 19.15
N GLY A 43 -2.57 -27.30 19.63
CA GLY A 43 -3.43 -26.27 19.03
C GLY A 43 -2.78 -24.89 19.02
N GLN A 44 -2.06 -24.50 20.07
CA GLN A 44 -1.32 -23.23 20.09
C GLN A 44 -0.14 -23.23 19.12
N ILE A 45 0.62 -24.32 19.03
CA ILE A 45 1.73 -24.45 18.09
C ILE A 45 1.21 -24.33 16.65
N GLU A 46 0.13 -25.03 16.31
CA GLU A 46 -0.47 -24.96 14.98
C GLU A 46 -1.05 -23.57 14.65
N ALA A 47 -1.69 -22.91 15.62
CA ALA A 47 -2.21 -21.56 15.42
C ALA A 47 -1.09 -20.55 15.20
N ARG A 48 0.00 -20.66 15.97
CA ARG A 48 1.19 -19.83 15.82
C ARG A 48 1.88 -20.07 14.48
N ALA A 49 2.12 -21.32 14.11
CA ALA A 49 2.73 -21.67 12.83
C ALA A 49 1.90 -21.16 11.65
N ARG A 50 0.56 -21.24 11.72
CA ARG A 50 -0.33 -20.66 10.69
C ARG A 50 -0.25 -19.13 10.64
N ALA A 51 -0.17 -18.46 11.78
CA ALA A 51 -0.02 -17.02 11.83
C ALA A 51 1.33 -16.57 11.24
N GLU A 52 2.42 -17.23 11.62
CA GLU A 52 3.78 -16.97 11.10
C GLU A 52 3.84 -17.21 9.58
N ALA A 53 3.30 -18.33 9.08
CA ALA A 53 3.25 -18.61 7.65
C ALA A 53 2.40 -17.60 6.86
N SER A 54 1.29 -17.12 7.45
CA SER A 54 0.46 -16.09 6.84
C SER A 54 1.17 -14.75 6.78
N GLU A 55 1.92 -14.39 7.83
CA GLU A 55 2.72 -13.16 7.88
C GLU A 55 3.85 -13.20 6.84
N GLU A 56 4.57 -14.32 6.74
CA GLU A 56 5.62 -14.52 5.74
C GLU A 56 5.07 -14.44 4.30
N THR A 57 3.92 -15.06 4.06
CA THR A 57 3.23 -14.98 2.77
C THR A 57 2.84 -13.54 2.45
N PHE A 58 2.27 -12.81 3.41
CA PHE A 58 1.92 -11.40 3.24
C PHE A 58 3.14 -10.54 2.94
N ARG A 59 4.22 -10.71 3.71
CA ARG A 59 5.47 -9.97 3.51
C ARG A 59 6.03 -10.22 2.11
N THR A 60 6.10 -11.48 1.71
CA THR A 60 6.56 -11.89 0.37
C THR A 60 5.68 -11.27 -0.72
N PHE A 61 4.36 -11.24 -0.54
CA PHE A 61 3.46 -10.61 -1.50
C PHE A 61 3.75 -9.11 -1.64
N ILE A 62 3.84 -8.38 -0.53
CA ILE A 62 4.09 -6.93 -0.52
C ILE A 62 5.47 -6.57 -1.08
N ASP A 63 6.50 -7.39 -0.84
CA ASP A 63 7.86 -7.20 -1.38
C ASP A 63 7.97 -7.40 -2.89
N ASN A 64 6.96 -8.03 -3.51
CA ASN A 64 6.88 -8.23 -4.95
C ASN A 64 5.82 -7.34 -5.64
N LEU A 65 5.14 -6.46 -4.90
CA LEU A 65 4.27 -5.46 -5.51
C LEU A 65 5.09 -4.43 -6.32
N PRO A 66 4.62 -4.01 -7.50
CA PRO A 66 5.20 -2.89 -8.20
C PRO A 66 4.95 -1.59 -7.43
N GLY A 67 5.98 -0.78 -7.27
CA GLY A 67 5.94 0.47 -6.52
C GLY A 67 6.36 0.31 -5.05
N LEU A 68 6.27 1.40 -4.30
CA LEU A 68 6.68 1.42 -2.90
C LEU A 68 5.46 1.19 -2.02
N ALA A 69 5.60 0.39 -0.97
CA ALA A 69 4.50 0.07 -0.06
C ALA A 69 4.98 0.04 1.39
N TRP A 70 4.08 0.39 2.30
CA TRP A 70 4.37 0.46 3.73
C TRP A 70 3.11 0.30 4.57
N THR A 71 3.29 -0.05 5.84
CA THR A 71 2.21 -0.05 6.84
C THR A 71 2.54 0.87 8.00
N ALA A 72 1.50 1.44 8.60
CA ALA A 72 1.64 2.15 9.86
C ALA A 72 0.70 1.60 10.92
N LEU A 73 1.10 1.72 12.17
CA LEU A 73 0.24 1.51 13.33
C LEU A 73 -0.90 2.54 13.36
N ALA A 74 -1.92 2.30 14.17
CA ALA A 74 -3.10 3.16 14.24
C ALA A 74 -2.79 4.62 14.62
N ASP A 75 -1.67 4.87 15.30
CA ASP A 75 -1.16 6.20 15.67
C ASP A 75 -0.36 6.90 14.56
N GLY A 76 -0.17 6.23 13.41
CA GLY A 76 0.53 6.74 12.24
C GLY A 76 2.01 6.46 12.18
N HIS A 77 2.60 5.76 13.17
CA HIS A 77 3.99 5.32 13.12
C HIS A 77 4.16 4.22 12.07
N ILE A 78 5.06 4.45 11.09
CA ILE A 78 5.34 3.44 10.06
C ILE A 78 6.15 2.30 10.68
N ASP A 79 5.61 1.08 10.61
CA ASP A 79 6.17 -0.16 11.21
C ASP A 79 6.80 -1.09 10.17
N PHE A 80 6.56 -0.85 8.88
CA PHE A 80 7.08 -1.69 7.81
C PHE A 80 7.14 -0.94 6.48
N TYR A 81 8.17 -1.26 5.69
CA TYR A 81 8.28 -0.91 4.27
C TYR A 81 8.65 -2.14 3.46
N ASN A 82 8.18 -2.20 2.22
CA ASN A 82 8.54 -3.25 1.28
C ASN A 82 9.97 -3.09 0.77
N ARG A 83 10.52 -4.16 0.19
CA ARG A 83 11.87 -4.17 -0.42
C ARG A 83 12.08 -3.01 -1.41
N GLY A 84 11.09 -2.73 -2.25
CA GLY A 84 11.16 -1.67 -3.27
C GLY A 84 11.39 -0.28 -2.69
N TRP A 85 10.87 0.01 -1.49
CA TRP A 85 11.15 1.26 -0.78
C TRP A 85 12.65 1.46 -0.55
N TYR A 86 13.30 0.48 0.09
CA TYR A 86 14.72 0.56 0.41
C TYR A 86 15.60 0.59 -0.84
N GLU A 87 15.24 -0.17 -1.87
CA GLU A 87 15.93 -0.16 -3.16
C GLU A 87 15.87 1.23 -3.82
N TYR A 88 14.73 1.93 -3.71
CA TYR A 88 14.56 3.25 -4.29
C TYR A 88 15.24 4.36 -3.47
N THR A 89 15.00 4.41 -2.15
CA THR A 89 15.47 5.49 -1.28
C THR A 89 16.92 5.31 -0.83
N GLY A 90 17.41 4.06 -0.82
CA GLY A 90 18.73 3.69 -0.28
C GLY A 90 18.82 3.77 1.24
N THR A 91 17.68 3.87 1.93
CA THR A 91 17.62 3.99 3.40
C THR A 91 17.63 2.62 4.08
N THR A 92 17.85 2.59 5.39
CA THR A 92 17.70 1.38 6.22
C THR A 92 16.40 1.38 7.03
N PHE A 93 16.05 0.24 7.63
CA PHE A 93 14.90 0.13 8.54
C PHE A 93 15.03 1.10 9.72
N GLU A 94 16.21 1.15 10.34
CA GLU A 94 16.50 2.00 11.50
C GLU A 94 16.37 3.49 11.16
N GLU A 95 16.70 3.88 9.93
CA GLU A 95 16.55 5.26 9.49
C GLU A 95 15.10 5.66 9.27
N MET A 96 14.23 4.70 8.94
CA MET A 96 12.85 4.90 8.49
C MET A 96 11.80 4.59 9.56
N GLU A 97 12.19 4.00 10.69
CA GLU A 97 11.30 3.63 11.78
C GLU A 97 10.49 4.83 12.31
N GLY A 98 9.18 4.62 12.51
CA GLY A 98 8.27 5.65 13.02
C GLY A 98 8.07 6.81 12.06
N TRP A 99 8.75 7.93 12.31
CA TRP A 99 8.68 9.16 11.50
C TRP A 99 9.92 9.35 10.60
N GLY A 100 10.75 8.32 10.43
CA GLY A 100 11.97 8.41 9.61
C GLY A 100 11.71 8.76 8.13
N TRP A 101 10.50 8.53 7.63
CA TRP A 101 10.08 8.88 6.27
C TRP A 101 10.24 10.37 5.92
N GLU A 102 10.23 11.27 6.91
CA GLU A 102 10.39 12.71 6.67
C GLU A 102 11.71 13.04 5.94
N LYS A 103 12.74 12.18 6.09
CA LYS A 103 14.07 12.35 5.47
C LYS A 103 14.09 12.20 3.95
N VAL A 104 13.11 11.48 3.38
CA VAL A 104 13.03 11.25 1.92
C VAL A 104 12.03 12.19 1.23
N HIS A 105 11.55 13.20 1.96
CA HIS A 105 10.63 14.21 1.45
C HIS A 105 11.36 15.52 1.17
N ASP A 106 10.83 16.28 0.22
CA ASP A 106 11.21 17.66 0.02
C ASP A 106 10.88 18.50 1.28
N PRO A 107 11.86 19.21 1.88
CA PRO A 107 11.62 20.07 3.04
C PRO A 107 10.52 21.12 2.86
N GLU A 108 10.29 21.62 1.63
CA GLU A 108 9.25 22.61 1.36
C GLU A 108 7.84 22.00 1.38
N LEU A 109 7.71 20.73 1.00
CA LEU A 109 6.43 20.03 0.95
C LEU A 109 6.13 19.24 2.23
N LEU A 110 7.16 18.87 2.98
CA LEU A 110 7.05 18.07 4.19
C LEU A 110 5.98 18.60 5.18
N PRO A 111 5.91 19.90 5.53
CA PRO A 111 4.87 20.38 6.46
C PRO A 111 3.45 20.10 5.98
N LYS A 112 3.21 20.18 4.66
CA LYS A 112 1.90 19.93 4.05
C LYS A 112 1.56 18.44 4.08
N VAL A 113 2.54 17.58 3.78
CA VAL A 113 2.39 16.12 3.85
C VAL A 113 2.10 15.68 5.28
N THR A 114 2.90 16.14 6.25
CA THR A 114 2.74 15.84 7.67
C THR A 114 1.38 16.29 8.20
N ALA A 115 0.92 17.51 7.85
CA ALA A 115 -0.40 17.98 8.26
C ALA A 115 -1.54 17.12 7.70
N ARG A 116 -1.46 16.74 6.42
CA ARG A 116 -2.47 15.88 5.79
C ARG A 116 -2.45 14.45 6.35
N TRP A 117 -1.26 13.95 6.70
CA TRP A 117 -1.12 12.64 7.35
C TRP A 117 -1.72 12.64 8.76
N LYS A 118 -1.41 13.64 9.58
CA LYS A 118 -2.00 13.83 10.91
C LYS A 118 -3.52 13.92 10.87
N HIS A 119 -4.09 14.70 9.94
CA HIS A 119 -5.53 14.76 9.74
C HIS A 119 -6.13 13.38 9.44
N SER A 120 -5.46 12.58 8.61
CA SER A 120 -5.93 11.23 8.27
C SER A 120 -5.92 10.32 9.52
N ILE A 121 -4.85 10.37 10.32
CA ILE A 121 -4.75 9.64 11.60
C ILE A 121 -5.90 10.02 12.55
N GLU A 122 -6.18 11.32 12.69
CA GLU A 122 -7.20 11.84 13.60
C GLU A 122 -8.63 11.52 13.16
N THR A 123 -8.91 11.59 11.86
CA THR A 123 -10.28 11.44 11.32
C THR A 123 -10.60 10.02 10.85
N GLY A 124 -9.58 9.23 10.54
CA GLY A 124 -9.73 7.95 9.87
C GLY A 124 -10.08 8.06 8.37
N GLU A 125 -9.97 9.25 7.77
CA GLU A 125 -10.15 9.44 6.34
C GLU A 125 -8.93 8.94 5.54
N PRO A 126 -9.12 8.42 4.32
CA PRO A 126 -8.01 8.10 3.44
C PRO A 126 -7.14 9.32 3.10
N PHE A 127 -5.84 9.07 2.94
CA PHE A 127 -4.87 10.04 2.44
C PHE A 127 -4.66 9.80 0.95
N GLU A 128 -4.67 10.88 0.15
CA GLU A 128 -4.22 10.84 -1.23
C GLU A 128 -3.50 12.16 -1.55
N MET A 129 -2.30 12.07 -2.13
CA MET A 129 -1.52 13.23 -2.53
C MET A 129 -0.43 12.85 -3.55
N GLU A 130 -0.14 13.76 -4.49
CA GLU A 130 1.04 13.66 -5.34
C GLU A 130 2.17 14.54 -4.79
N PHE A 131 3.35 13.95 -4.59
CA PHE A 131 4.55 14.68 -4.18
C PHE A 131 5.82 13.91 -4.58
N PRO A 132 6.96 14.61 -4.74
CA PRO A 132 8.22 13.96 -4.99
C PRO A 132 8.75 13.24 -3.75
N LEU A 133 9.33 12.06 -3.98
CA LEU A 133 10.22 11.40 -3.03
C LEU A 133 11.64 11.46 -3.56
N VAL A 134 12.61 11.56 -2.65
CA VAL A 134 14.03 11.61 -2.99
C VAL A 134 14.61 10.20 -2.96
N GLY A 135 15.09 9.73 -4.12
CA GLY A 135 15.77 8.45 -4.24
C GLY A 135 17.21 8.47 -3.73
N ALA A 136 17.86 7.29 -3.70
CA ALA A 136 19.25 7.13 -3.27
C ALA A 136 20.24 8.01 -4.07
N ASN A 137 19.95 8.23 -5.35
CA ASN A 137 20.71 9.07 -6.27
C ASN A 137 20.47 10.58 -6.07
N LYS A 138 19.68 10.99 -5.07
CA LYS A 138 19.28 12.38 -4.79
C LYS A 138 18.45 13.05 -5.88
N LEU A 139 17.94 12.27 -6.84
CA LEU A 139 17.01 12.77 -7.85
C LEU A 139 15.58 12.51 -7.38
N PRO A 140 14.74 13.56 -7.30
CA PRO A 140 13.34 13.38 -6.96
C PRO A 140 12.59 12.72 -8.11
N ARG A 141 11.66 11.81 -7.80
CA ARG A 141 10.63 11.34 -8.73
C ARG A 141 9.25 11.60 -8.13
N TRP A 142 8.28 11.93 -8.97
CA TRP A 142 6.90 12.14 -8.52
C TRP A 142 6.19 10.83 -8.23
N PHE A 143 5.57 10.76 -7.05
CA PHE A 143 4.74 9.63 -6.65
C PHE A 143 3.31 10.06 -6.36
N LEU A 144 2.36 9.21 -6.72
CA LEU A 144 1.01 9.23 -6.19
C LEU A 144 0.96 8.38 -4.93
N THR A 145 0.81 9.05 -3.79
CA THR A 145 0.73 8.41 -2.48
C THR A 145 -0.73 8.23 -2.10
N ARG A 146 -1.12 7.00 -1.79
CA ARG A 146 -2.45 6.63 -1.29
C ARG A 146 -2.32 5.86 0.00
N VAL A 147 -3.07 6.22 1.04
CA VAL A 147 -3.09 5.53 2.32
C VAL A 147 -4.51 5.28 2.77
N ASN A 148 -4.81 4.03 3.11
CA ASN A 148 -6.13 3.59 3.52
C ASN A 148 -6.10 2.96 4.91
N PRO A 149 -7.11 3.20 5.76
CA PRO A 149 -7.20 2.58 7.07
C PRO A 149 -7.65 1.12 6.95
N LEU A 150 -6.92 0.23 7.63
CA LEU A 150 -7.34 -1.14 7.88
C LEU A 150 -8.11 -1.17 9.19
N ARG A 151 -9.36 -1.62 9.13
CA ARG A 151 -10.28 -1.65 10.27
C ARG A 151 -10.54 -3.09 10.71
N ASP A 152 -10.66 -3.30 12.01
CA ASP A 152 -11.14 -4.56 12.55
C ASP A 152 -12.67 -4.70 12.42
N ARG A 153 -13.20 -5.81 12.93
CA ARG A 153 -14.64 -6.11 12.90
C ARG A 153 -15.51 -5.11 13.69
N THR A 154 -14.90 -4.32 14.58
CA THR A 154 -15.57 -3.28 15.36
C THR A 154 -15.55 -1.92 14.67
N GLY A 155 -14.85 -1.82 13.53
CA GLY A 155 -14.67 -0.57 12.79
C GLY A 155 -13.48 0.28 13.29
N LYS A 156 -12.76 -0.19 14.31
CA LYS A 156 -11.57 0.49 14.84
C LYS A 156 -10.41 0.33 13.87
N ILE A 157 -9.67 1.40 13.62
CA ILE A 157 -8.45 1.36 12.82
C ILE A 157 -7.39 0.59 13.61
N VAL A 158 -6.87 -0.47 13.00
CA VAL A 158 -5.78 -1.30 13.56
C VAL A 158 -4.45 -1.00 12.89
N ARG A 159 -4.48 -0.62 11.61
CA ARG A 159 -3.30 -0.22 10.83
C ARG A 159 -3.70 0.72 9.70
N TRP A 160 -2.71 1.30 9.07
CA TRP A 160 -2.81 1.97 7.78
C TRP A 160 -1.97 1.23 6.75
N PHE A 161 -2.43 1.22 5.51
CA PHE A 161 -1.68 0.69 4.38
C PHE A 161 -1.46 1.78 3.34
N GLY A 162 -0.20 2.07 3.05
CA GLY A 162 0.23 3.11 2.14
C GLY A 162 0.94 2.54 0.93
N THR A 163 0.71 3.16 -0.23
CA THR A 163 1.42 2.88 -1.47
C THR A 163 1.87 4.17 -2.12
N ASN A 164 3.05 4.15 -2.74
CA ASN A 164 3.58 5.24 -3.56
C ASN A 164 3.82 4.69 -4.97
N THR A 165 2.94 5.07 -5.89
CA THR A 165 3.05 4.71 -7.30
C THR A 165 3.84 5.77 -8.04
N ASP A 166 4.91 5.38 -8.73
CA ASP A 166 5.68 6.29 -9.57
C ASP A 166 4.81 6.81 -10.72
N ILE A 167 4.71 8.13 -10.84
CA ILE A 167 3.94 8.83 -11.87
C ILE A 167 4.80 9.82 -12.65
N ASP A 168 6.12 9.81 -12.46
CA ASP A 168 7.03 10.79 -13.04
C ASP A 168 6.99 10.77 -14.58
N ASP A 169 7.03 9.57 -15.14
CA ASP A 169 6.97 9.34 -16.58
C ASP A 169 5.61 9.77 -17.15
N ILE A 170 4.51 9.46 -16.44
CA ILE A 170 3.15 9.85 -16.82
C ILE A 170 3.00 11.36 -16.81
N ARG A 171 3.53 12.04 -15.78
CA ARG A 171 3.50 13.50 -15.66
C ARG A 171 4.32 14.15 -16.78
N SER A 172 5.51 13.62 -17.05
CA SER A 172 6.38 14.12 -18.12
C SER A 172 5.74 13.97 -19.50
N ALA A 173 5.16 12.80 -19.79
CA ALA A 173 4.45 12.56 -21.05
C ALA A 173 3.24 13.48 -21.20
N ARG A 174 2.47 13.69 -20.12
CA ARG A 174 1.33 14.62 -20.10
C ARG A 174 1.75 16.05 -20.38
N ALA A 175 2.80 16.54 -19.70
CA ALA A 175 3.30 17.89 -19.90
C ALA A 175 3.77 18.12 -21.35
N LEU A 176 4.45 17.14 -21.93
CA LEU A 176 4.87 17.19 -23.33
C LEU A 176 3.66 17.25 -24.29
N ALA A 177 2.65 16.42 -24.06
CA ALA A 177 1.43 16.43 -24.86
C ALA A 177 0.67 17.76 -24.77
N GLU A 178 0.58 18.35 -23.57
CA GLU A 178 -0.06 19.65 -23.35
C GLU A 178 0.70 20.80 -24.04
N GLU A 179 2.04 20.75 -24.06
CA GLU A 179 2.87 21.71 -24.81
C GLU A 179 2.68 21.55 -26.32
N MET A 180 2.73 20.32 -26.85
CA MET A 180 2.49 20.04 -28.27
C MET A 180 1.10 20.50 -28.72
N ALA A 181 0.07 20.28 -27.89
CA ALA A 181 -1.28 20.74 -28.17
C ALA A 181 -1.37 22.28 -28.25
N ARG A 182 -0.68 22.99 -27.34
CA ARG A 182 -0.61 24.47 -27.38
C ARG A 182 0.07 24.96 -28.65
N GLN A 183 1.23 24.40 -29.00
CA GLN A 183 1.96 24.77 -30.22
C GLN A 183 1.15 24.50 -31.50
N SER A 184 0.44 23.36 -31.54
CA SER A 184 -0.44 23.02 -32.66
C SER A 184 -1.60 24.02 -32.79
N HIS A 185 -2.23 24.40 -31.68
CA HIS A 185 -3.31 25.38 -31.66
C HIS A 185 -2.83 26.76 -32.15
N ASP A 186 -1.67 27.23 -31.70
CA ASP A 186 -1.10 28.52 -32.12
C ASP A 186 -0.73 28.53 -33.61
N THR A 187 -0.14 27.45 -34.10
CA THR A 187 0.18 27.27 -35.51
C THR A 187 -1.09 27.27 -36.38
N ALA A 188 -2.14 26.57 -35.94
CA ALA A 188 -3.41 26.55 -36.65
C ALA A 188 -4.08 27.94 -36.70
N ARG A 189 -3.97 28.72 -35.62
CA ARG A 189 -4.45 30.11 -35.56
C ARG A 189 -3.70 30.99 -36.58
N GLU A 190 -2.38 30.91 -36.62
CA GLU A 190 -1.54 31.69 -37.54
C GLU A 190 -1.82 31.32 -39.01
N ILE A 191 -1.91 30.03 -39.34
CA ILE A 191 -2.30 29.55 -40.68
C ILE A 191 -3.69 30.11 -41.06
N GLY A 192 -4.65 30.11 -40.12
CA GLY A 192 -5.98 30.67 -40.35
C GLY A 192 -5.95 32.19 -40.61
N GLU A 193 -5.09 32.94 -39.93
CA GLU A 193 -4.89 34.37 -40.14
C GLU A 193 -4.25 34.67 -41.49
N LEU A 194 -3.17 33.96 -41.83
CA LEU A 194 -2.49 34.09 -43.12
C LEU A 194 -3.42 33.73 -44.28
N ARG A 195 -4.25 32.69 -44.14
CA ARG A 195 -5.24 32.32 -45.15
C ARG A 195 -6.26 33.43 -45.38
N ARG A 196 -6.80 34.03 -44.30
CA ARG A 196 -7.72 35.19 -44.40
C ARG A 196 -7.06 36.40 -45.03
N GLN A 197 -5.80 36.69 -44.70
CA GLN A 197 -5.04 37.80 -45.31
C GLN A 197 -4.82 37.56 -46.81
N LYS A 198 -4.44 36.33 -47.19
CA LYS A 198 -4.28 35.92 -48.58
C LYS A 198 -5.57 36.08 -49.37
N GLU A 199 -6.69 35.56 -48.86
CA GLU A 199 -8.00 35.67 -49.51
C GLU A 199 -8.43 37.14 -49.70
N ARG A 200 -8.19 38.01 -48.70
CA ARG A 200 -8.43 39.46 -48.82
C ARG A 200 -7.54 40.11 -49.87
N ALA A 201 -6.27 39.73 -49.95
CA ALA A 201 -5.33 40.26 -50.93
C ALA A 201 -5.75 39.85 -52.36
N GLU A 202 -6.13 38.59 -52.57
CA GLU A 202 -6.62 38.08 -53.85
C GLU A 202 -7.91 38.79 -54.29
N GLN A 203 -8.87 38.98 -53.38
CA GLN A 203 -10.09 39.76 -53.67
C GLN A 203 -9.77 41.21 -54.05
N ARG A 204 -8.80 41.83 -53.37
CA ARG A 204 -8.39 43.20 -53.68
C ARG A 204 -7.75 43.32 -55.06
N VAL A 205 -6.90 42.36 -55.44
CA VAL A 205 -6.30 42.29 -56.78
C VAL A 205 -7.39 42.17 -57.83
N ALA A 206 -8.32 41.21 -57.67
CA ALA A 206 -9.42 41.01 -58.62
C ALA A 206 -10.31 42.26 -58.76
N GLN A 207 -10.57 42.98 -57.65
CA GLN A 207 -11.33 44.23 -57.68
C GLN A 207 -10.60 45.32 -58.47
N LEU A 208 -9.29 45.50 -58.26
CA LEU A 208 -8.49 46.49 -58.97
C LEU A 208 -8.40 46.20 -60.47
N GLU A 209 -8.26 44.93 -60.84
CA GLU A 209 -8.27 44.50 -62.25
C GLU A 209 -9.60 44.81 -62.93
N ALA A 210 -10.73 44.56 -62.24
CA ALA A 210 -12.05 44.92 -62.75
C ALA A 210 -12.23 46.44 -62.92
N GLU A 211 -11.78 47.24 -61.94
CA GLU A 211 -11.82 48.71 -62.00
C GLU A 211 -11.01 49.26 -63.20
N LEU A 212 -9.83 48.70 -63.44
CA LEU A 212 -8.97 49.04 -64.59
C LEU A 212 -9.65 48.69 -65.92
N ALA A 213 -10.29 47.52 -66.02
CA ALA A 213 -10.99 47.09 -67.23
C ALA A 213 -12.19 47.98 -67.59
N THR A 214 -12.87 48.57 -66.61
CA THR A 214 -13.97 49.54 -66.86
C THR A 214 -13.51 50.97 -67.21
N ARG A 215 -12.21 51.28 -67.06
CA ARG A 215 -11.65 52.62 -67.33
C ARG A 215 -10.95 52.74 -68.69
N GLY A 216 -10.71 51.63 -69.39
CA GLY A 216 -10.18 51.59 -70.75
C GLY A 216 -11.28 51.40 -71.77
#